data_AF-A0A8H4NVF3-F1
#
_entry.id   AF-A0A8H4NVF3-F1
#
_cell.length_a   1.000
_cell.length_b   1.000
_cell.length_c   1.000
_cell.angle_alpha   90.00
_cell.angle_beta   90.00
_cell.angle_gamma   90.00
#
_symmetry.space_group_name_H-M   'P 1'
#
loop_
_entity.id
_entity.type
_entity.pdbx_description
1 polymer ?
#
loop_
_entity_poly.entity_id
_entity_poly.type
_entity_poly.pdbx_seq_one_letter_code
_entity_poly.pdbx_strand_id
1 'polypeptide(L)'
;MEDPNIQQLHVEATTDIEQQISLILTSYLSESPLPTALEAAIQINDLFPHQHEKSEVKRNPGGFLAAFWDLAFNIAVQLGYQTQPMRKFISLIKALRDLPSTVILEDGRRLWQDLPDLALFFTERWHQMCIPNPDITPETSRRWKNVNGLAVYLTVENLYGGWYRALESIQLGLENGSRREAQNITECYAPAAAIWLSLLSQEIYHRCKENALQDSNSKGQLWKGKPGYNLQRWAFWRSRLAELRDSPLMTNESREIFSEAEAAMEAAME
;
A
#
# COMPACT_ATOMS: atom_id res chain seq x y z
N MET A 1 21.79 36.83 14.83
CA MET A 1 21.15 36.28 16.04
C MET A 1 19.80 35.78 15.60
N GLU A 2 19.70 34.49 15.32
CA GLU A 2 18.42 33.82 15.14
C GLU A 2 17.80 33.63 16.52
N ASP A 3 16.53 33.97 16.65
CA ASP A 3 15.80 33.91 17.91
C ASP A 3 15.54 32.44 18.29
N PRO A 4 16.10 31.93 19.41
CA PRO A 4 15.97 30.53 19.81
C PRO A 4 14.51 30.10 20.08
N ASN A 5 13.57 31.03 20.16
CA ASN A 5 12.16 30.76 20.42
C ASN A 5 11.38 30.27 19.18
N ILE A 6 11.88 30.52 17.96
CA ILE A 6 11.17 30.16 16.72
C ILE A 6 11.25 28.64 16.44
N GLN A 7 12.34 27.98 16.83
CA GLN A 7 12.50 26.54 16.64
C GLN A 7 11.65 25.71 17.62
N GLN A 8 11.46 26.16 18.87
CA GLN A 8 10.63 25.45 19.84
C GLN A 8 9.13 25.51 19.50
N LEU A 9 8.63 26.69 19.08
CA LEU A 9 7.24 26.87 18.68
C LEU A 9 6.87 26.04 17.44
N HIS A 10 7.80 25.89 16.49
CA HIS A 10 7.55 25.10 15.29
C HIS A 10 7.43 23.61 15.63
N VAL A 11 8.32 23.09 16.49
CA VAL A 11 8.36 21.68 16.91
C VAL A 11 7.12 21.29 17.72
N GLU A 12 6.67 22.13 18.66
CA GLU A 12 5.49 21.88 19.51
C GLU A 12 4.18 21.87 18.72
N ALA A 13 4.02 22.77 17.75
CA ALA A 13 2.83 22.83 16.91
C ALA A 13 2.72 21.63 15.93
N THR A 14 3.84 21.13 15.40
CA THR A 14 3.86 19.90 14.59
C THR A 14 3.55 18.65 15.39
N THR A 15 3.97 18.58 16.67
CA THR A 15 3.67 17.41 17.50
C THR A 15 2.20 17.37 17.93
N ASP A 16 1.55 18.51 18.12
CA ASP A 16 0.10 18.58 18.43
C ASP A 16 -0.78 18.09 17.27
N ILE A 17 -0.50 18.50 16.03
CA ILE A 17 -1.30 18.08 14.86
C ILE A 17 -1.15 16.59 14.55
N GLU A 18 0.07 16.06 14.65
CA GLU A 18 0.35 14.63 14.48
C GLU A 18 -0.36 13.79 15.54
N GLN A 19 -0.41 14.26 16.79
CA GLN A 19 -1.15 13.62 17.87
C GLN A 19 -2.67 13.60 17.58
N GLN A 20 -3.24 14.71 17.11
CA GLN A 20 -4.66 14.79 16.76
C GLN A 20 -5.00 13.86 15.58
N ILE A 21 -4.19 13.85 14.52
CA ILE A 21 -4.34 12.92 13.38
C ILE A 21 -4.28 11.46 13.88
N SER A 22 -3.27 11.12 14.68
CA SER A 22 -3.09 9.78 15.22
C SER A 22 -4.28 9.35 16.09
N LEU A 23 -4.81 10.25 16.92
CA LEU A 23 -5.99 9.97 17.75
C LEU A 23 -7.22 9.68 16.89
N ILE A 24 -7.48 10.49 15.86
CA ILE A 24 -8.62 10.27 14.94
C ILE A 24 -8.47 8.92 14.23
N LEU A 25 -7.29 8.63 13.68
CA LEU A 25 -7.04 7.38 12.95
C LEU A 25 -7.19 6.16 13.86
N THR A 26 -6.55 6.16 15.04
CA THR A 26 -6.59 5.02 15.95
C THR A 26 -7.98 4.80 16.56
N SER A 27 -8.69 5.88 16.91
CA SER A 27 -10.09 5.80 17.35
C SER A 27 -10.97 5.22 16.25
N TYR A 28 -10.90 5.78 15.04
CA TYR A 28 -11.68 5.30 13.90
C TYR A 28 -11.39 3.84 13.56
N LEU A 29 -10.13 3.39 13.61
CA LEU A 29 -9.77 2.03 13.23
C LEU A 29 -10.08 0.96 14.31
N SER A 30 -10.47 1.36 15.52
CA SER A 30 -10.82 0.45 16.61
C SER A 30 -12.14 -0.32 16.38
N GLU A 31 -12.36 -1.40 17.15
CA GLU A 31 -13.49 -2.35 16.99
C GLU A 31 -14.77 -1.96 17.74
N SER A 32 -14.75 -0.94 18.60
CA SER A 32 -15.87 -0.51 19.45
C SER A 32 -16.38 0.87 19.01
N PRO A 33 -17.63 1.28 19.33
CA PRO A 33 -18.41 2.12 18.42
C PRO A 33 -17.85 3.54 18.28
N LEU A 34 -18.06 4.10 17.07
CA LEU A 34 -17.75 5.46 16.57
C LEU A 34 -16.33 5.65 15.98
N PRO A 35 -16.13 6.62 15.06
CA PRO A 35 -17.05 7.29 14.13
C PRO A 35 -17.20 6.55 12.76
N THR A 36 -18.11 7.01 11.90
CA THR A 36 -18.21 6.60 10.48
C THR A 36 -17.00 7.10 9.68
N ALA A 37 -16.76 6.52 8.49
CA ALA A 37 -15.68 6.98 7.61
C ALA A 37 -15.80 8.48 7.25
N LEU A 38 -17.03 8.95 7.05
CA LEU A 38 -17.32 10.35 6.73
C LEU A 38 -17.02 11.27 7.91
N GLU A 39 -17.45 10.91 9.13
CA GLU A 39 -17.17 11.70 10.34
C GLU A 39 -15.66 11.78 10.63
N ALA A 40 -14.91 10.70 10.43
CA ALA A 40 -13.45 10.71 10.56
C ALA A 40 -12.79 11.57 9.47
N ALA A 41 -13.28 11.48 8.22
CA ALA A 41 -12.80 12.31 7.11
C ALA A 41 -13.03 13.80 7.36
N ILE A 42 -14.21 14.17 7.89
CA ILE A 42 -14.53 15.55 8.29
C ILE A 42 -13.57 16.03 9.37
N GLN A 43 -13.37 15.23 10.43
CA GLN A 43 -12.43 15.60 11.50
C GLN A 43 -11.00 15.82 10.98
N ILE A 44 -10.49 14.94 10.10
CA ILE A 44 -9.18 15.12 9.46
C ILE A 44 -9.17 16.38 8.58
N ASN A 45 -10.24 16.64 7.83
CA ASN A 45 -10.35 17.83 6.99
C ASN A 45 -10.34 19.11 7.82
N ASP A 46 -11.02 19.14 8.97
CA ASP A 46 -11.11 20.32 9.85
C ASP A 46 -9.76 20.67 10.49
N LEU A 47 -8.83 19.72 10.54
CA LEU A 47 -7.44 19.95 10.96
C LEU A 47 -6.56 20.58 9.87
N PHE A 48 -7.01 20.55 8.60
CA PHE A 48 -6.23 21.06 7.48
C PHE A 48 -6.09 22.59 7.60
N PRO A 49 -4.87 23.15 7.46
CA PRO A 49 -4.69 24.59 7.52
C PRO A 49 -5.20 25.25 6.23
N HIS A 50 -6.47 25.62 6.24
CA HIS A 50 -7.10 26.31 5.12
C HIS A 50 -6.39 27.65 4.86
N GLN A 51 -6.27 28.01 3.57
CA GLN A 51 -5.53 29.20 3.10
C GLN A 51 -5.96 30.55 3.71
N HIS A 52 -7.04 30.59 4.49
CA HIS A 52 -7.66 31.80 5.03
C HIS A 52 -7.61 31.95 6.55
N GLU A 53 -6.97 31.04 7.29
CA GLU A 53 -6.85 31.23 8.75
C GLU A 53 -5.90 32.39 9.07
N LYS A 54 -6.43 33.44 9.68
CA LYS A 54 -5.69 34.56 10.29
C LYS A 54 -5.00 34.14 11.60
N SER A 55 -4.47 32.92 11.67
CA SER A 55 -3.69 32.44 12.80
C SER A 55 -2.29 33.07 12.76
N GLU A 56 -1.77 33.50 13.91
CA GLU A 56 -0.38 33.97 14.04
C GLU A 56 0.64 32.85 13.73
N VAL A 57 0.22 31.58 13.84
CA VAL A 57 1.01 30.42 13.44
C VAL A 57 0.56 29.96 12.06
N LYS A 58 1.31 30.35 11.02
CA LYS A 58 1.10 29.83 9.65
C LYS A 58 1.42 28.33 9.61
N ARG A 59 0.38 27.51 9.73
CA ARG A 59 0.46 26.07 9.46
C ARG A 59 0.61 25.84 7.95
N ASN A 60 1.57 25.00 7.56
CA ASN A 60 1.89 24.71 6.15
C ASN A 60 1.00 23.57 5.61
N PRO A 61 0.17 23.79 4.58
CA PRO A 61 -0.60 22.73 3.91
C PRO A 61 0.20 21.49 3.51
N GLY A 62 1.40 21.70 2.95
CA GLY A 62 2.27 20.59 2.54
C GLY A 62 2.80 19.80 3.74
N GLY A 63 3.14 20.50 4.84
CA GLY A 63 3.55 19.86 6.09
C GLY A 63 2.44 19.02 6.71
N PHE A 64 1.20 19.52 6.69
CA PHE A 64 0.03 18.76 7.14
C PHE A 64 -0.20 17.49 6.31
N LEU A 65 -0.19 17.60 4.97
CA LEU A 65 -0.39 16.45 4.09
C LEU A 65 0.71 15.40 4.28
N ALA A 66 1.96 15.83 4.42
CA ALA A 66 3.08 14.95 4.70
C ALA A 66 2.90 14.18 6.02
N ALA A 67 2.57 14.89 7.11
CA ALA A 67 2.30 14.29 8.41
C ALA A 67 1.12 13.31 8.36
N PHE A 68 0.02 13.70 7.70
CA PHE A 68 -1.16 12.86 7.53
C PHE A 68 -0.82 11.55 6.79
N TRP A 69 -0.21 11.63 5.61
CA TRP A 69 0.07 10.44 4.82
C TRP A 69 1.11 9.53 5.48
N ASP A 70 2.15 10.09 6.09
CA ASP A 70 3.13 9.28 6.80
C ASP A 70 2.48 8.51 7.96
N LEU A 71 1.70 9.19 8.83
CA LEU A 71 0.99 8.53 9.94
C LEU A 71 -0.03 7.51 9.44
N ALA A 72 -0.84 7.87 8.43
CA ALA A 72 -1.85 7.00 7.86
C ALA A 72 -1.24 5.69 7.35
N PHE A 73 -0.15 5.75 6.58
CA PHE A 73 0.51 4.56 6.06
C PHE A 73 1.36 3.82 7.09
N ASN A 74 1.97 4.53 8.06
CA ASN A 74 2.60 3.91 9.24
C ASN A 74 1.63 2.98 9.98
N ILE A 75 0.38 3.43 10.18
CA ILE A 75 -0.66 2.65 10.83
C ILE A 75 -1.17 1.54 9.91
N ALA A 76 -1.46 1.86 8.64
CA ALA A 76 -2.10 0.93 7.72
C ALA A 76 -1.29 -0.36 7.49
N VAL A 77 0.03 -0.29 7.41
CA VAL A 77 0.89 -1.49 7.22
C VAL A 77 0.90 -2.44 8.42
N GLN A 78 0.44 -1.98 9.59
CA GLN A 78 0.29 -2.81 10.78
C GLN A 78 -1.05 -3.56 10.79
N LEU A 79 -2.04 -3.10 10.02
CA LEU A 79 -3.35 -3.72 9.94
C LEU A 79 -3.26 -5.01 9.12
N GLY A 80 -3.82 -6.10 9.63
CA GLY A 80 -3.96 -7.32 8.84
C GLY A 80 -4.78 -7.06 7.58
N TYR A 81 -4.25 -7.39 6.40
CA TYR A 81 -4.93 -7.03 5.15
C TYR A 81 -6.31 -7.69 4.95
N GLN A 82 -6.62 -8.77 5.67
CA GLN A 82 -7.93 -9.43 5.63
C GLN A 82 -8.90 -8.92 6.72
N THR A 83 -8.47 -8.01 7.59
CA THR A 83 -9.26 -7.59 8.76
C THR A 83 -10.16 -6.39 8.46
N GLN A 84 -11.19 -6.21 9.28
CA GLN A 84 -12.10 -5.07 9.18
C GLN A 84 -11.39 -3.70 9.32
N PRO A 85 -10.41 -3.49 10.21
CA PRO A 85 -9.64 -2.25 10.25
C PRO A 85 -9.01 -1.84 8.91
N MET A 86 -8.47 -2.78 8.12
CA MET A 86 -7.95 -2.46 6.79
C MET A 86 -9.06 -1.95 5.86
N ARG A 87 -10.25 -2.54 5.93
CA ARG A 87 -11.42 -2.08 5.14
C ARG A 87 -11.90 -0.70 5.57
N LYS A 88 -11.88 -0.42 6.88
CA LYS A 88 -12.17 0.90 7.44
C LYS A 88 -11.16 1.92 6.94
N PHE A 89 -9.86 1.62 6.97
CA PHE A 89 -8.83 2.50 6.43
C PHE A 89 -9.10 2.90 4.97
N ILE A 90 -9.41 1.93 4.10
CA ILE A 90 -9.78 2.20 2.71
C ILE A 90 -11.04 3.07 2.60
N SER A 91 -12.04 2.80 3.46
CA SER A 91 -13.28 3.58 3.50
C SER A 91 -13.04 5.03 3.91
N LEU A 92 -12.09 5.29 4.80
CA LEU A 92 -11.66 6.64 5.17
C LEU A 92 -11.04 7.39 3.99
N ILE A 93 -10.12 6.75 3.24
CA ILE A 93 -9.49 7.39 2.08
C ILE A 93 -10.54 7.72 1.00
N LYS A 94 -11.52 6.83 0.79
CA LYS A 94 -12.67 7.10 -0.09
C LYS A 94 -13.50 8.27 0.42
N ALA A 95 -13.83 8.28 1.71
CA ALA A 95 -14.60 9.35 2.32
C ALA A 95 -13.90 10.71 2.18
N LEU A 96 -12.58 10.78 2.39
CA LEU A 96 -11.78 11.97 2.13
C LEU A 96 -11.89 12.39 0.66
N ARG A 97 -11.62 11.48 -0.28
CA ARG A 97 -11.73 11.77 -1.73
C ARG A 97 -13.10 12.31 -2.13
N ASP A 98 -14.15 11.79 -1.51
CA ASP A 98 -15.53 12.13 -1.85
C ASP A 98 -16.04 13.37 -1.08
N LEU A 99 -15.22 13.98 -0.21
CA LEU A 99 -15.58 15.24 0.47
C LEU A 99 -15.77 16.38 -0.54
N PRO A 100 -16.79 17.24 -0.34
CA PRO A 100 -16.95 18.46 -1.11
C PRO A 100 -15.92 19.50 -0.65
N SER A 101 -14.71 19.44 -1.19
CA SER A 101 -13.68 20.46 -0.98
C SER A 101 -13.67 21.47 -2.14
N THR A 102 -13.63 22.76 -1.80
CA THR A 102 -13.38 23.86 -2.72
C THR A 102 -11.93 24.35 -2.66
N VAL A 103 -11.11 23.74 -1.80
CA VAL A 103 -9.71 24.15 -1.58
C VAL A 103 -8.84 23.63 -2.73
N ILE A 104 -8.15 24.55 -3.40
CA ILE A 104 -7.17 24.27 -4.43
C ILE A 104 -5.77 24.51 -3.85
N LEU A 105 -4.90 23.51 -3.92
CA LEU A 105 -3.51 23.62 -3.50
C LEU A 105 -2.70 24.48 -4.47
N GLU A 106 -1.49 24.90 -4.07
CA GLU A 106 -0.63 25.75 -4.88
C GLU A 106 -0.24 25.12 -6.23
N ASP A 107 -0.22 23.79 -6.30
CA ASP A 107 0.06 23.02 -7.52
C ASP A 107 -1.18 22.75 -8.40
N GLY A 108 -2.34 23.30 -8.03
CA GLY A 108 -3.59 23.19 -8.78
C GLY A 108 -4.43 21.94 -8.46
N ARG A 109 -3.95 21.02 -7.62
CA ARG A 109 -4.74 19.86 -7.17
C ARG A 109 -5.82 20.29 -6.19
N ARG A 110 -6.99 19.66 -6.27
CA ARG A 110 -8.07 19.82 -5.28
C ARG A 110 -7.78 18.99 -4.05
N LEU A 111 -7.89 19.61 -2.88
CA LEU A 111 -7.66 18.96 -1.60
C LEU A 111 -8.61 17.76 -1.45
N TRP A 112 -8.03 16.61 -1.15
CA TRP A 112 -8.67 15.29 -1.05
C TRP A 112 -9.19 14.68 -2.35
N GLN A 113 -9.90 15.39 -3.23
CA GLN A 113 -10.47 14.75 -4.43
C GLN A 113 -9.40 14.21 -5.39
N ASP A 114 -8.26 14.90 -5.47
CA ASP A 114 -7.12 14.47 -6.28
C ASP A 114 -6.07 13.70 -5.44
N LEU A 115 -6.38 13.40 -4.16
CA LEU A 115 -5.53 12.66 -3.20
C LEU A 115 -4.05 13.06 -3.26
N PRO A 116 -3.75 14.36 -2.99
CA PRO A 116 -2.42 14.91 -3.20
C PRO A 116 -1.38 14.12 -2.39
N ASP A 117 -0.30 13.71 -3.04
CA ASP A 117 0.87 13.03 -2.48
C ASP A 117 0.64 11.60 -1.98
N LEU A 118 -0.59 11.07 -2.04
CA LEU A 118 -0.89 9.68 -1.69
C LEU A 118 0.06 8.70 -2.38
N ALA A 119 0.20 8.82 -3.71
CA ALA A 119 1.02 7.90 -4.50
C ALA A 119 2.51 7.97 -4.15
N LEU A 120 3.00 9.15 -3.75
CA LEU A 120 4.37 9.38 -3.31
C LEU A 120 4.61 8.67 -1.97
N PHE A 121 3.85 9.01 -0.93
CA PHE A 121 4.01 8.46 0.41
C PHE A 121 3.74 6.95 0.45
N PHE A 122 2.76 6.46 -0.30
CA PHE A 122 2.52 5.02 -0.41
C PHE A 122 3.70 4.30 -1.07
N THR A 123 4.26 4.87 -2.14
CA THR A 123 5.43 4.32 -2.83
C THR A 123 6.65 4.27 -1.90
N GLU A 124 6.93 5.34 -1.18
CA GLU A 124 8.02 5.39 -0.20
C GLU A 124 7.82 4.35 0.89
N ARG A 125 6.60 4.27 1.44
CA ARG A 125 6.26 3.26 2.45
C ARG A 125 6.47 1.85 1.94
N TRP A 126 6.01 1.55 0.73
CA TRP A 126 6.18 0.23 0.12
C TRP A 126 7.66 -0.12 -0.03
N HIS A 127 8.50 0.81 -0.52
CA HIS A 127 9.94 0.59 -0.61
C HIS A 127 10.61 0.40 0.76
N GLN A 128 10.20 1.14 1.80
CA GLN A 128 10.71 0.98 3.16
C GLN A 128 10.37 -0.40 3.75
N MET A 129 9.26 -1.01 3.34
CA MET A 129 8.88 -2.35 3.77
C MET A 129 9.60 -3.45 2.98
N CYS A 130 10.23 -3.12 1.84
CA CYS A 130 11.01 -4.08 1.07
C CYS A 130 12.22 -4.52 1.92
N ILE A 131 12.38 -5.82 2.15
CA ILE A 131 13.29 -6.33 3.18
C ILE A 131 14.69 -6.57 2.58
N PRO A 132 15.74 -5.86 3.03
CA PRO A 132 17.10 -6.25 2.72
C PRO A 132 17.47 -7.57 3.43
N ASN A 133 18.17 -8.45 2.71
CA ASN A 133 18.74 -9.70 3.25
C ASN A 133 19.83 -9.36 4.29
N PRO A 134 19.92 -10.00 5.48
CA PRO A 134 19.23 -11.22 5.95
C PRO A 134 18.12 -11.02 7.00
N ASP A 135 17.58 -9.81 7.19
CA ASP A 135 16.83 -9.46 8.42
C ASP A 135 15.33 -9.82 8.40
N ILE A 136 14.95 -10.97 7.83
CA ILE A 136 13.54 -11.39 7.86
C ILE A 136 13.15 -11.85 9.25
N THR A 137 12.22 -11.10 9.83
CA THR A 137 11.48 -11.47 11.03
C THR A 137 10.00 -11.72 10.70
N PRO A 138 9.26 -12.47 11.53
CA PRO A 138 7.81 -12.64 11.36
C PRO A 138 7.06 -11.31 11.24
N GLU A 139 7.53 -10.27 11.95
CA GLU A 139 6.94 -8.94 11.87
C GLU A 139 7.16 -8.30 10.50
N THR A 140 8.39 -8.31 9.98
CA THR A 140 8.70 -7.73 8.66
C THR A 140 7.96 -8.46 7.53
N SER A 141 7.89 -9.79 7.55
CA SER A 141 7.09 -10.57 6.61
C SER A 141 5.60 -10.22 6.68
N ARG A 142 5.04 -10.10 7.90
CA ARG A 142 3.65 -9.68 8.10
C ARG A 142 3.38 -8.28 7.54
N ARG A 143 4.24 -7.30 7.83
CA ARG A 143 4.11 -5.92 7.31
C ARG A 143 4.21 -5.88 5.78
N TRP A 144 5.08 -6.70 5.18
CA TRP A 144 5.20 -6.83 3.73
C TRP A 144 3.93 -7.40 3.08
N LYS A 145 3.33 -8.45 3.67
CA LYS A 145 2.03 -8.96 3.24
C LYS A 145 0.94 -7.88 3.36
N ASN A 146 0.92 -7.16 4.49
CA ASN A 146 -0.08 -6.13 4.74
C ASN A 146 0.01 -4.94 3.77
N VAL A 147 1.22 -4.44 3.47
CA VAL A 147 1.37 -3.32 2.52
C VAL A 147 0.97 -3.73 1.10
N ASN A 148 1.18 -4.98 0.71
CA ASN A 148 0.71 -5.51 -0.59
C ASN A 148 -0.81 -5.70 -0.62
N GLY A 149 -1.42 -6.20 0.46
CA GLY A 149 -2.88 -6.26 0.55
C GLY A 149 -3.53 -4.86 0.59
N LEU A 150 -2.89 -3.88 1.23
CA LEU A 150 -3.29 -2.48 1.16
C LEU A 150 -3.22 -1.95 -0.28
N ALA A 151 -2.12 -2.23 -0.98
CA ALA A 151 -1.94 -1.85 -2.39
C ALA A 151 -3.06 -2.41 -3.28
N VAL A 152 -3.45 -3.68 -3.07
CA VAL A 152 -4.58 -4.32 -3.77
C VAL A 152 -5.84 -3.49 -3.60
N TYR A 153 -6.23 -3.14 -2.36
CA TYR A 153 -7.48 -2.41 -2.15
C TYR A 153 -7.44 -0.98 -2.66
N LEU A 154 -6.31 -0.28 -2.52
CA LEU A 154 -6.14 1.04 -3.13
C LEU A 154 -6.26 0.97 -4.67
N THR A 155 -5.82 -0.14 -5.28
CA THR A 155 -5.92 -0.36 -6.72
C THR A 155 -7.36 -0.63 -7.15
N VAL A 156 -8.08 -1.52 -6.45
CA VAL A 156 -9.49 -1.87 -6.74
C VAL A 156 -10.39 -0.63 -6.65
N GLU A 157 -10.16 0.21 -5.65
CA GLU A 157 -10.96 1.40 -5.40
C GLU A 157 -10.54 2.62 -6.26
N ASN A 158 -9.62 2.41 -7.20
CA ASN A 158 -9.05 3.42 -8.08
C ASN A 158 -8.50 4.63 -7.32
N LEU A 159 -7.87 4.38 -6.17
CA LEU A 159 -7.20 5.37 -5.32
C LEU A 159 -5.69 5.43 -5.61
N TYR A 160 -5.14 4.37 -6.22
CA TYR A 160 -3.72 4.25 -6.54
C TYR A 160 -3.51 3.42 -7.82
N GLY A 161 -2.56 3.84 -8.65
CA GLY A 161 -2.15 3.12 -9.86
C GLY A 161 -1.29 1.89 -9.58
N GLY A 162 -1.80 0.92 -8.83
CA GLY A 162 -1.00 -0.17 -8.27
C GLY A 162 -0.55 -1.28 -9.21
N TRP A 163 -0.87 -1.22 -10.51
CA TRP A 163 -0.50 -2.27 -11.47
C TRP A 163 1.01 -2.45 -11.62
N TYR A 164 1.78 -1.37 -11.58
CA TYR A 164 3.24 -1.51 -11.55
C TYR A 164 3.74 -2.21 -10.27
N ARG A 165 3.11 -1.94 -9.12
CA ARG A 165 3.43 -2.62 -7.85
C ARG A 165 3.03 -4.08 -7.85
N ALA A 166 1.88 -4.41 -8.43
CA ALA A 166 1.48 -5.81 -8.61
C ALA A 166 2.53 -6.57 -9.43
N LEU A 167 2.97 -6.01 -10.57
CA LEU A 167 4.00 -6.63 -11.41
C LEU A 167 5.34 -6.77 -10.66
N GLU A 168 5.76 -5.74 -9.92
CA GLU A 168 7.00 -5.74 -9.14
C GLU A 168 6.95 -6.78 -8.00
N SER A 169 5.86 -6.85 -7.25
CA SER A 169 5.68 -7.86 -6.18
C SER A 169 5.68 -9.28 -6.72
N ILE A 170 4.98 -9.52 -7.84
CA ILE A 170 4.95 -10.82 -8.50
C ILE A 170 6.35 -11.21 -8.99
N GLN A 171 7.08 -10.27 -9.57
CA GLN A 171 8.47 -10.49 -9.96
C GLN A 171 9.35 -10.85 -8.76
N LEU A 172 9.30 -10.04 -7.69
CA LEU A 172 10.12 -10.26 -6.49
C LEU A 172 9.88 -11.65 -5.91
N GLY A 173 8.63 -12.11 -5.89
CA GLY A 173 8.24 -13.41 -5.34
C GLY A 173 8.48 -14.61 -6.27
N LEU A 174 8.22 -14.48 -7.57
CA LEU A 174 8.13 -15.65 -8.47
C LEU A 174 9.22 -15.71 -9.52
N GLU A 175 9.89 -14.60 -9.83
CA GLU A 175 10.87 -14.51 -10.91
C GLU A 175 12.33 -14.41 -10.44
N ASN A 176 12.58 -14.42 -9.13
CA ASN A 176 13.91 -14.49 -8.55
C ASN A 176 14.10 -15.82 -7.80
N GLY A 177 15.33 -16.22 -7.47
CA GLY A 177 15.54 -17.56 -6.91
C GLY A 177 16.96 -18.07 -6.69
N SER A 178 17.88 -17.29 -6.13
CA SER A 178 19.15 -17.90 -5.66
C SER A 178 18.96 -18.67 -4.35
N ARG A 179 19.82 -19.65 -4.05
CA ARG A 179 19.82 -20.36 -2.74
C ARG A 179 19.91 -19.41 -1.55
N ARG A 180 20.56 -18.26 -1.71
CA ARG A 180 20.72 -17.24 -0.65
C ARG A 180 19.46 -16.40 -0.41
N GLU A 181 18.54 -16.42 -1.36
CA GLU A 181 17.26 -15.69 -1.30
C GLU A 181 16.08 -16.63 -1.04
N ALA A 182 16.31 -17.94 -0.99
CA ALA A 182 15.26 -18.95 -0.90
C ALA A 182 14.33 -18.70 0.30
N GLN A 183 14.88 -18.40 1.47
CA GLN A 183 14.07 -18.07 2.65
C GLN A 183 13.26 -16.79 2.43
N ASN A 184 13.88 -15.73 1.88
CA ASN A 184 13.19 -14.45 1.65
C ASN A 184 12.05 -14.56 0.64
N ILE A 185 12.28 -15.31 -0.42
CA ILE A 185 11.25 -15.59 -1.41
C ILE A 185 10.11 -16.35 -0.74
N THR A 186 10.43 -17.41 -0.02
CA THR A 186 9.47 -18.36 0.54
C THR A 186 8.65 -17.72 1.66
N GLU A 187 9.26 -16.99 2.59
CA GLU A 187 8.57 -16.44 3.77
C GLU A 187 7.97 -15.05 3.56
N CYS A 188 8.38 -14.31 2.52
CA CYS A 188 8.01 -12.90 2.37
C CYS A 188 7.53 -12.54 0.96
N TYR A 189 8.39 -12.66 -0.06
CA TYR A 189 8.08 -12.12 -1.38
C TYR A 189 7.03 -12.93 -2.14
N ALA A 190 7.11 -14.25 -2.12
CA ALA A 190 6.16 -15.11 -2.82
C ALA A 190 4.76 -15.10 -2.17
N PRO A 191 4.60 -15.07 -0.83
CA PRO A 191 3.29 -14.79 -0.21
C PRO A 191 2.67 -13.46 -0.65
N ALA A 192 3.47 -12.40 -0.78
CA ALA A 192 2.95 -11.12 -1.28
C ALA A 192 2.54 -11.17 -2.76
N ALA A 193 3.30 -11.88 -3.61
CA ALA A 193 2.90 -12.15 -4.99
C ALA A 193 1.57 -12.91 -5.06
N ALA A 194 1.42 -13.94 -4.21
CA ALA A 194 0.20 -14.73 -4.12
C ALA A 194 -1.01 -13.90 -3.67
N ILE A 195 -0.85 -12.92 -2.77
CA ILE A 195 -1.93 -11.98 -2.39
C ILE A 195 -2.47 -11.21 -3.61
N TRP A 196 -1.60 -10.72 -4.49
CA TRP A 196 -2.05 -10.04 -5.72
C TRP A 196 -2.77 -11.01 -6.66
N LEU A 197 -2.21 -12.21 -6.84
CA LEU A 197 -2.72 -13.23 -7.75
C LEU A 197 -4.01 -13.91 -7.25
N SER A 198 -4.27 -13.89 -5.94
CA SER A 198 -5.53 -14.36 -5.37
C SER A 198 -6.62 -13.29 -5.45
N LEU A 199 -6.30 -12.05 -5.04
CA LEU A 199 -7.30 -11.00 -4.91
C LEU A 199 -7.65 -10.30 -6.22
N LEU A 200 -6.74 -10.23 -7.19
CA LEU A 200 -6.93 -9.56 -8.50
C LEU A 200 -6.64 -10.49 -9.67
N SER A 201 -6.92 -11.78 -9.52
CA SER A 201 -6.58 -12.80 -10.51
C SER A 201 -7.19 -12.51 -11.89
N GLN A 202 -8.48 -12.16 -11.92
CA GLN A 202 -9.22 -11.88 -13.16
C GLN A 202 -8.67 -10.65 -13.87
N GLU A 203 -8.43 -9.55 -13.15
CA GLU A 203 -7.91 -8.31 -13.70
C GLU A 203 -6.46 -8.47 -14.18
N ILE A 204 -5.62 -9.20 -13.44
CA ILE A 204 -4.25 -9.49 -13.86
C ILE A 204 -4.25 -10.38 -15.11
N TYR A 205 -5.12 -11.41 -15.17
CA TYR A 205 -5.25 -12.25 -16.36
C TYR A 205 -5.74 -11.44 -17.56
N HIS A 206 -6.71 -10.54 -17.38
CA HIS A 206 -7.16 -9.61 -18.42
C HIS A 206 -6.01 -8.75 -18.95
N ARG A 207 -5.19 -8.17 -18.06
CA ARG A 207 -3.99 -7.41 -18.45
C ARG A 207 -2.96 -8.25 -19.18
N CYS A 208 -2.82 -9.54 -18.82
CA CYS A 208 -1.99 -10.48 -19.57
C CYS A 208 -2.51 -10.74 -20.98
N LYS A 209 -3.84 -10.79 -21.20
CA LYS A 209 -4.44 -10.89 -22.54
C LYS A 209 -4.18 -9.63 -23.36
N GLU A 210 -4.25 -8.45 -22.74
CA GLU A 210 -4.00 -7.15 -23.39
C GLU A 210 -2.52 -6.84 -23.60
N ASN A 211 -1.62 -7.67 -23.08
CA ASN A 211 -0.18 -7.41 -23.05
C ASN A 211 0.16 -6.06 -22.39
N ALA A 212 -0.46 -5.72 -21.25
CA ALA A 212 -0.27 -4.42 -20.60
C ALA A 212 1.16 -4.21 -20.04
N LEU A 213 1.56 -2.94 -19.89
CA LEU A 213 2.85 -2.50 -19.31
C LEU A 213 4.10 -3.05 -20.03
N GLN A 214 4.09 -3.11 -21.37
CA GLN A 214 5.24 -3.59 -22.14
C GLN A 214 6.48 -2.67 -22.04
N ASP A 215 6.27 -1.43 -21.64
CA ASP A 215 7.28 -0.42 -21.34
C ASP A 215 7.98 -0.67 -19.98
N SER A 216 7.44 -1.58 -19.16
CA SER A 216 8.05 -1.97 -17.89
C SER A 216 9.35 -2.76 -18.10
N ASN A 217 10.45 -2.27 -17.53
CA ASN A 217 11.70 -3.02 -17.46
C ASN A 217 11.75 -4.03 -16.29
N SER A 218 10.65 -4.17 -15.55
CA SER A 218 10.54 -5.05 -14.40
C SER A 218 10.52 -6.52 -14.84
N LYS A 219 11.65 -7.21 -14.70
CA LYS A 219 11.79 -8.68 -14.85
C LYS A 219 12.80 -9.27 -13.87
N GLY A 220 12.48 -10.43 -13.32
CA GLY A 220 13.36 -11.18 -12.44
C GLY A 220 14.32 -12.08 -13.23
N GLN A 221 15.32 -12.62 -12.54
CA GLN A 221 16.39 -13.39 -13.17
C GLN A 221 15.91 -14.69 -13.85
N LEU A 222 14.83 -15.29 -13.35
CA LEU A 222 14.27 -16.54 -13.87
C LEU A 222 13.39 -16.33 -15.10
N TRP A 223 12.78 -15.15 -15.25
CA TRP A 223 11.94 -14.85 -16.41
C TRP A 223 12.77 -14.41 -17.62
N LYS A 224 12.65 -15.15 -18.73
CA LYS A 224 13.40 -14.90 -19.99
C LYS A 224 12.54 -14.37 -21.13
N GLY A 225 11.23 -14.23 -20.92
CA GLY A 225 10.30 -13.75 -21.94
C GLY A 225 10.20 -12.23 -22.03
N LYS A 226 9.12 -11.77 -22.65
CA LYS A 226 8.84 -10.33 -22.88
C LYS A 226 8.49 -9.58 -21.59
N PRO A 227 8.74 -8.25 -21.54
CA PRO A 227 8.34 -7.39 -20.42
C PRO A 227 6.81 -7.31 -20.25
N GLY A 228 6.39 -6.68 -19.15
CA GLY A 228 4.98 -6.44 -18.85
C GLY A 228 4.18 -7.68 -18.49
N TYR A 229 2.86 -7.51 -18.47
CA TYR A 229 1.89 -8.60 -18.35
C TYR A 229 1.76 -9.31 -19.70
N ASN A 230 1.80 -10.64 -19.70
CA ASN A 230 1.50 -11.43 -20.89
C ASN A 230 1.15 -12.88 -20.50
N LEU A 231 0.43 -13.59 -21.38
CA LEU A 231 -0.03 -14.96 -21.10
C LEU A 231 1.09 -15.98 -20.85
N GLN A 232 2.26 -15.80 -21.49
CA GLN A 232 3.42 -16.68 -21.23
C GLN A 232 3.94 -16.46 -19.80
N ARG A 233 3.98 -15.20 -19.36
CA ARG A 233 4.41 -14.81 -18.02
C ARG A 233 3.42 -15.27 -16.94
N TRP A 234 2.12 -15.21 -17.24
CA TRP A 234 1.06 -15.80 -16.41
C TRP A 234 1.27 -17.30 -16.19
N ALA A 235 1.47 -18.07 -17.27
CA ALA A 235 1.72 -19.50 -17.18
C ALA A 235 3.00 -19.80 -16.35
N PHE A 236 4.05 -19.00 -16.55
CA PHE A 236 5.27 -19.08 -15.75
C PHE A 236 5.00 -18.83 -14.25
N TRP A 237 4.25 -17.79 -13.90
CA TRP A 237 3.89 -17.49 -12.50
C TRP A 237 3.11 -18.63 -11.85
N ARG A 238 2.15 -19.23 -12.56
CA ARG A 238 1.42 -20.40 -12.07
C ARG A 238 2.34 -21.58 -11.77
N SER A 239 3.22 -21.93 -12.71
CA SER A 239 4.19 -23.01 -12.49
C SER A 239 5.14 -22.73 -11.31
N ARG A 240 5.55 -21.48 -11.13
CA ARG A 240 6.41 -21.06 -10.01
C ARG A 240 5.71 -21.11 -8.65
N LEU A 241 4.43 -20.73 -8.58
CA LEU A 241 3.65 -20.87 -7.35
C LEU A 241 3.56 -22.34 -6.93
N ALA A 242 3.26 -23.24 -7.87
CA ALA A 242 3.18 -24.68 -7.57
C ALA A 242 4.51 -25.24 -7.06
N GLU A 243 5.62 -24.92 -7.72
CA GLU A 243 6.95 -25.37 -7.28
C GLU A 243 7.30 -24.85 -5.88
N LEU A 244 7.03 -23.56 -5.62
CA LEU A 244 7.31 -22.95 -4.33
C LEU A 244 6.41 -23.51 -3.23
N ARG A 245 5.13 -23.75 -3.49
CA ARG A 245 4.19 -24.35 -2.53
C ARG A 245 4.69 -25.69 -2.03
N ASP A 246 5.32 -26.49 -2.89
CA ASP A 246 5.82 -27.83 -2.56
C ASP A 246 7.20 -27.80 -1.87
N SER A 247 7.80 -26.62 -1.71
CA SER A 247 9.08 -26.43 -1.00
C SER A 247 9.01 -26.86 0.47
N PRO A 248 10.06 -27.51 1.02
CA PRO A 248 10.13 -27.83 2.44
C PRO A 248 10.25 -26.60 3.34
N LEU A 249 10.63 -25.44 2.78
CA LEU A 249 10.77 -24.18 3.51
C LEU A 249 9.42 -23.47 3.74
N MET A 250 8.32 -23.96 3.15
CA MET A 250 7.02 -23.28 3.25
C MET A 250 6.30 -23.54 4.57
N THR A 251 5.85 -22.46 5.20
CA THR A 251 4.92 -22.48 6.33
C THR A 251 3.51 -22.88 5.89
N ASN A 252 2.70 -23.41 6.82
CA ASN A 252 1.30 -23.78 6.53
C ASN A 252 0.47 -22.57 6.05
N GLU A 253 0.60 -21.42 6.73
CA GLU A 253 -0.07 -20.17 6.33
C GLU A 253 0.25 -19.80 4.87
N SER A 254 1.52 -19.91 4.46
CA SER A 254 1.89 -19.58 3.09
C SER A 254 1.35 -20.61 2.09
N ARG A 255 1.31 -21.91 2.44
CA ARG A 255 0.71 -22.92 1.57
C ARG A 255 -0.77 -22.66 1.32
N GLU A 256 -1.50 -22.19 2.33
CA GLU A 256 -2.91 -21.78 2.18
C GLU A 256 -3.03 -20.60 1.21
N ILE A 257 -2.27 -19.53 1.42
CA ILE A 257 -2.26 -18.35 0.53
C ILE A 257 -1.94 -18.74 -0.92
N PHE A 258 -1.00 -19.68 -1.13
CA PHE A 258 -0.63 -20.14 -2.47
C PHE A 258 -1.73 -20.99 -3.11
N SER A 259 -2.39 -21.82 -2.32
CA SER A 259 -3.49 -22.66 -2.80
C SER A 259 -4.69 -21.77 -3.21
N GLU A 260 -4.97 -20.71 -2.45
CA GLU A 260 -5.97 -19.70 -2.82
C GLU A 260 -5.59 -18.98 -4.13
N ALA A 261 -4.33 -18.58 -4.26
CA ALA A 261 -3.84 -17.92 -5.48
C ALA A 261 -3.94 -18.84 -6.69
N GLU A 262 -3.52 -20.10 -6.59
CA GLU A 262 -3.64 -21.07 -7.68
C GLU A 262 -5.10 -21.27 -8.10
N ALA A 263 -6.01 -21.51 -7.15
CA ALA A 263 -7.43 -21.68 -7.45
C ALA A 263 -8.02 -20.44 -8.15
N ALA A 264 -7.69 -19.24 -7.68
CA ALA A 264 -8.12 -17.99 -8.31
C ALA A 264 -7.55 -17.83 -9.73
N MET A 265 -6.29 -18.23 -9.93
CA MET A 265 -5.63 -18.17 -11.24
C MET A 265 -6.20 -19.20 -12.23
N GLU A 266 -6.66 -20.37 -11.77
CA GLU A 266 -7.42 -21.29 -12.63
C GLU A 266 -8.75 -20.67 -13.04
N ALA A 267 -9.53 -20.20 -12.07
CA ALA A 267 -10.85 -19.63 -12.30
C ALA A 267 -10.83 -18.38 -13.20
N ALA A 268 -9.74 -17.61 -13.20
CA ALA A 268 -9.58 -16.42 -14.05
C ALA A 268 -9.45 -16.74 -15.55
N MET A 269 -9.16 -17.99 -15.92
CA MET A 269 -9.01 -18.41 -17.32
C MET A 269 -10.29 -19.02 -17.92
N GLU A 270 -11.29 -19.30 -17.09
CA GLU A 270 -12.62 -19.80 -17.49
C GLU A 270 -13.50 -18.64 -18.02
#